data_AF-A0A849EGJ0-F1
#
_entry.id   AF-A0A849EGJ0-F1
#
_cell.length_a   1.000
_cell.length_b   1.000
_cell.length_c   1.000
_cell.angle_alpha   90.00
_cell.angle_beta   90.00
_cell.angle_gamma   90.00
#
_symmetry.space_group_name_H-M   'P 1'
#
loop_
_entity.id
_entity.type
_entity.pdbx_description
1 polymer ?
#
loop_
_entity_poly.entity_id
_entity_poly.type
_entity_poly.pdbx_seq_one_letter_code
_entity_poly.pdbx_strand_id
1 'polypeptide(L)'
;MLRTIGVDMTIRQVDSAQFQRRLQTYDFDMIPFIWSNSLSPGNEQAFYWGSQGRARDGTRNYMGADDPAIDNMITQLLSARNKASFDDAARGIDRLLLEGHYALQLFHPPGQWLARWNQIKRPAQPSLAGFLPETGWIENQ
;
A
#
# COMPACT_ATOMS: atom_id res chain seq x y z
N MET A 1 2.86 5.52 -24.14
CA MET A 1 4.33 5.39 -24.00
C MET A 1 4.81 3.97 -24.33
N LEU A 2 4.20 2.88 -23.87
CA LEU A 2 4.64 1.51 -24.25
C LEU A 2 4.73 1.26 -25.76
N ARG A 3 3.76 1.74 -26.54
CA ARG A 3 3.78 1.63 -28.01
C ARG A 3 4.99 2.32 -28.67
N THR A 4 5.57 3.37 -28.06
CA THR A 4 6.72 4.07 -28.65
C THR A 4 8.01 3.23 -28.56
N ILE A 5 8.05 2.23 -27.68
CA ILE A 5 9.12 1.23 -27.60
C ILE A 5 8.71 -0.13 -28.21
N GLY A 6 7.62 -0.16 -28.98
CA GLY A 6 7.16 -1.36 -29.69
C GLY A 6 6.40 -2.38 -28.83
N VAL A 7 5.97 -2.01 -27.62
CA VAL A 7 5.16 -2.90 -26.76
C VAL A 7 3.67 -2.65 -27.01
N ASP A 8 2.97 -3.70 -27.45
CA ASP A 8 1.52 -3.69 -27.61
C ASP A 8 0.81 -4.05 -26.29
N MET A 9 -0.05 -3.14 -25.83
CA MET A 9 -0.84 -3.32 -24.60
C MET A 9 -2.33 -3.28 -24.95
N THR A 10 -3.07 -4.28 -24.46
CA THR A 10 -4.53 -4.32 -24.58
C THR A 10 -5.16 -4.06 -23.21
N ILE A 11 -6.01 -3.06 -23.10
CA ILE A 11 -6.76 -2.76 -21.88
C ILE A 11 -8.08 -3.56 -21.92
N ARG A 12 -8.34 -4.35 -20.88
CA ARG A 12 -9.58 -5.11 -20.72
C ARG A 12 -10.31 -4.64 -19.46
N GLN A 13 -11.50 -4.08 -19.65
CA GLN A 13 -12.39 -3.73 -18.55
C GLN A 13 -13.40 -4.87 -18.36
N VAL A 14 -13.54 -5.34 -17.12
CA VAL A 14 -14.48 -6.38 -16.72
C VAL A 14 -15.29 -5.90 -15.52
N ASP A 15 -16.40 -6.57 -15.21
CA ASP A 15 -17.16 -6.27 -14.00
C ASP A 15 -16.37 -6.64 -12.72
N SER A 16 -16.83 -6.13 -11.57
CA SER A 16 -16.13 -6.28 -10.29
C SER A 16 -16.00 -7.74 -9.84
N ALA A 17 -16.96 -8.61 -10.13
CA ALA A 17 -16.91 -10.01 -9.75
C ALA A 17 -15.87 -10.77 -10.59
N GLN A 18 -15.85 -10.51 -11.90
CA GLN A 18 -14.81 -11.05 -12.79
C GLN A 18 -13.42 -10.54 -12.40
N PHE A 19 -13.26 -9.23 -12.14
CA PHE A 19 -11.98 -8.67 -11.72
C PHE A 19 -11.48 -9.33 -10.43
N GLN A 20 -12.34 -9.43 -9.41
CA GLN A 20 -11.99 -10.06 -8.14
C GLN A 20 -11.61 -11.53 -8.30
N ARG A 21 -12.33 -12.28 -9.14
CA ARG A 21 -11.98 -13.69 -9.42
C ARG A 21 -10.60 -13.80 -10.05
N ARG A 22 -10.32 -12.99 -11.07
CA ARG A 22 -9.03 -12.96 -11.76
C ARG A 22 -7.88 -12.54 -10.83
N LEU A 23 -8.13 -11.58 -9.93
CA LEU A 23 -7.17 -11.22 -8.87
C LEU A 23 -6.86 -12.41 -7.97
N GLN A 24 -7.88 -13.12 -7.49
CA GLN A 24 -7.71 -14.25 -6.59
C GLN A 24 -6.92 -15.41 -7.21
N THR A 25 -7.10 -15.65 -8.50
CA THR A 25 -6.46 -16.75 -9.23
C THR A 25 -5.25 -16.29 -10.05
N TYR A 26 -4.77 -15.06 -9.86
CA TYR A 26 -3.64 -14.45 -10.59
C TYR A 26 -3.75 -14.54 -12.13
N ASP A 27 -4.97 -14.46 -12.66
CA ASP A 27 -5.22 -14.44 -14.11
C ASP A 27 -5.17 -12.99 -14.63
N PHE A 28 -3.96 -12.45 -14.76
CA PHE A 28 -3.72 -11.13 -15.35
C PHE A 28 -2.23 -10.97 -15.71
N ASP A 29 -1.94 -10.11 -16.68
CA ASP A 29 -0.57 -9.67 -16.96
C ASP A 29 -0.19 -8.46 -16.11
N MET A 30 -1.08 -7.46 -16.04
CA MET A 30 -0.92 -6.25 -15.25
C MET A 30 -2.27 -5.76 -14.72
N ILE A 31 -2.27 -5.18 -13.52
CA ILE A 31 -3.45 -4.61 -12.87
C ILE A 31 -3.13 -3.24 -12.26
N PRO A 32 -4.12 -2.33 -12.18
CA PRO A 32 -4.07 -1.25 -11.23
C PRO A 32 -4.43 -1.78 -9.84
N PHE A 33 -3.62 -1.48 -8.82
CA PHE A 33 -3.93 -1.83 -7.44
C PHE A 33 -3.43 -0.75 -6.47
N ILE A 34 -4.10 -0.62 -5.32
CA ILE A 34 -3.72 0.30 -4.25
C ILE A 34 -3.53 -0.53 -2.97
N TRP A 35 -2.33 -0.45 -2.40
CA TRP A 35 -2.06 -0.93 -1.05
C TRP A 35 -2.20 0.23 -0.05
N SER A 36 -3.18 0.11 0.86
CA SER A 36 -3.28 1.01 2.01
C SER A 36 -2.28 0.56 3.08
N ASN A 37 -1.16 1.27 3.19
CA ASN A 37 -0.17 1.05 4.24
C ASN A 37 -0.44 1.92 5.46
N SER A 38 0.08 1.51 6.61
CA SER A 38 0.01 2.24 7.87
C SER A 38 1.41 2.73 8.28
N LEU A 39 1.48 3.54 9.35
CA LEU A 39 2.75 3.89 10.00
C LEU A 39 3.31 2.76 10.88
N SER A 40 2.61 1.64 10.97
CA SER A 40 3.00 0.45 11.72
C SER A 40 2.76 -0.78 10.84
N PRO A 41 3.48 -0.94 9.71
CA PRO A 41 3.38 -2.16 8.91
C PRO A 41 3.69 -3.39 9.76
N GLY A 42 2.96 -4.47 9.52
CA GLY A 42 3.00 -5.68 10.33
C GLY A 42 2.79 -6.93 9.52
N ASN A 43 1.99 -7.86 10.04
CA ASN A 43 1.82 -9.20 9.47
C ASN A 43 1.26 -9.17 8.05
N GLU A 44 0.52 -8.11 7.67
CA GLU A 44 0.00 -7.95 6.32
C GLU A 44 1.10 -7.92 5.25
N GLN A 45 2.32 -7.50 5.59
CA GLN A 45 3.44 -7.46 4.66
C GLN A 45 3.81 -8.87 4.15
N ALA A 46 3.67 -9.91 4.98
CA ALA A 46 3.88 -11.30 4.55
C ALA A 46 2.84 -11.75 3.51
N PHE A 47 1.59 -11.28 3.62
CA PHE A 47 0.55 -11.57 2.64
C PHE A 47 0.68 -10.76 1.35
N TYR A 48 1.40 -9.64 1.39
CA TYR A 48 1.58 -8.73 0.26
C TYR A 48 2.84 -9.08 -0.53
N TRP A 49 3.91 -9.47 0.14
CA TRP A 49 5.25 -9.57 -0.49
C TRP A 49 6.00 -10.85 -0.14
N GLY A 50 5.52 -11.64 0.82
CA GLY A 50 6.21 -12.84 1.25
C GLY A 50 6.11 -13.98 0.23
N SER A 51 7.17 -14.76 0.10
CA SER A 51 7.29 -15.89 -0.85
C SER A 51 6.13 -16.88 -0.76
N GLN A 52 5.68 -17.19 0.46
CA GLN A 52 4.55 -18.11 0.68
C GLN A 52 3.24 -17.63 0.04
N GLY A 53 3.08 -16.31 -0.14
CA GLY A 53 1.92 -15.72 -0.77
C GLY A 53 1.79 -16.08 -2.26
N ARG A 54 2.92 -16.26 -2.95
CA ARG A 54 2.97 -16.63 -4.37
C ARG A 54 2.33 -17.99 -4.66
N ALA A 55 2.43 -18.94 -3.72
CA ALA A 55 1.94 -20.30 -3.90
C ALA A 55 0.45 -20.49 -3.57
N ARG A 56 -0.27 -19.41 -3.21
CA ARG A 56 -1.65 -19.50 -2.70
C ARG A 56 -2.57 -18.53 -3.41
N ASP A 57 -3.70 -19.05 -3.87
CA ASP A 57 -4.81 -18.23 -4.38
C ASP A 57 -5.33 -17.28 -3.30
N GLY A 58 -5.71 -16.07 -3.73
CA GLY A 58 -6.39 -15.09 -2.89
C GLY A 58 -5.49 -14.37 -1.88
N THR A 59 -4.17 -14.55 -1.93
CA THR A 59 -3.27 -13.60 -1.26
C THR A 59 -3.19 -12.29 -2.05
N ARG A 60 -2.43 -11.32 -1.56
CA ARG A 60 -2.23 -10.04 -2.24
C ARG A 60 -0.82 -9.88 -2.79
N ASN A 61 -0.09 -10.99 -2.89
CA ASN A 61 1.18 -11.07 -3.60
C ASN A 61 0.94 -11.14 -5.12
N TYR A 62 0.33 -10.09 -5.68
CA TYR A 62 -0.12 -10.05 -7.08
C TYR A 62 1.02 -10.05 -8.10
N MET A 63 2.19 -9.60 -7.67
CA MET A 63 3.43 -9.59 -8.47
C MET A 63 4.16 -10.94 -8.42
N GLY A 64 3.77 -11.82 -7.50
CA GLY A 64 4.46 -13.08 -7.25
C GLY A 64 5.89 -12.88 -6.72
N ALA A 65 6.10 -11.93 -5.82
CA ALA A 65 7.37 -11.75 -5.11
C ALA A 65 7.77 -13.05 -4.40
N ASP A 66 9.05 -13.43 -4.57
CA ASP A 66 9.63 -14.66 -4.06
C ASP A 66 11.12 -14.44 -3.81
N ASP A 67 11.40 -13.56 -2.84
CA ASP A 67 12.75 -13.13 -2.50
C ASP A 67 13.03 -13.38 -1.01
N PRO A 68 14.00 -14.26 -0.68
CA PRO A 68 14.40 -14.53 0.70
C PRO A 68 14.84 -13.28 1.48
N ALA A 69 15.36 -12.25 0.80
CA ALA A 69 15.73 -10.99 1.44
C ALA A 69 14.49 -10.23 1.92
N ILE A 70 13.40 -10.22 1.14
CA ILE A 70 12.12 -9.62 1.53
C ILE A 70 11.55 -10.38 2.74
N ASP A 71 11.52 -11.70 2.69
CA ASP A 71 11.03 -12.55 3.80
C ASP A 71 11.81 -12.30 5.10
N ASN A 72 13.13 -12.16 4.99
CA ASN A 72 13.99 -11.85 6.13
C ASN A 72 13.68 -10.47 6.70
N MET A 73 13.56 -9.45 5.86
CA MET A 73 13.24 -8.09 6.30
C MET A 73 11.84 -8.00 6.95
N ILE A 74 10.85 -8.74 6.44
CA ILE A 74 9.54 -8.87 7.10
C ILE A 74 9.70 -9.51 8.48
N THR A 75 10.51 -10.56 8.61
CA THR A 75 10.79 -11.20 9.91
C THR A 75 11.43 -10.22 10.90
N GLN A 76 12.38 -9.40 10.44
CA GLN A 76 13.00 -8.36 11.25
C GLN A 76 12.00 -7.28 11.67
N LEU A 77 11.14 -6.83 10.76
CA LEU A 77 10.07 -5.87 11.04
C LEU A 77 9.17 -6.36 12.19
N LEU A 78 8.74 -7.61 12.13
CA LEU A 78 7.83 -8.22 13.12
C LEU A 78 8.49 -8.52 14.47
N SER A 79 9.79 -8.77 14.47
CA SER A 79 10.57 -9.07 15.68
C SER A 79 11.16 -7.83 16.35
N ALA A 80 11.16 -6.68 15.67
CA ALA A 80 11.66 -5.42 16.20
C ALA A 80 11.05 -5.09 17.57
N ARG A 81 11.89 -4.62 18.50
CA ARG A 81 11.50 -4.24 19.88
C ARG A 81 11.77 -2.79 20.20
N ASN A 82 12.34 -2.05 19.26
CA ASN A 82 12.55 -0.62 19.37
C ASN A 82 12.26 0.06 18.02
N LYS A 83 12.04 1.37 18.07
CA LYS A 83 11.66 2.16 16.91
C LYS A 83 12.74 2.17 15.82
N ALA A 84 14.01 2.29 16.20
CA ALA A 84 15.09 2.36 15.22
C ALA A 84 15.16 1.08 14.38
N SER A 85 15.14 -0.10 15.01
CA SER A 85 15.13 -1.38 14.29
C SER A 85 13.87 -1.57 13.44
N PHE A 86 12.72 -1.08 13.91
CA PHE A 86 11.47 -1.14 13.16
C PHE A 86 11.52 -0.25 11.90
N ASP A 87 11.96 1.00 12.06
CA ASP A 87 12.08 1.95 10.95
C ASP A 87 13.11 1.47 9.92
N ASP A 88 14.25 0.94 10.37
CA ASP A 88 15.27 0.39 9.48
C ASP A 88 14.75 -0.84 8.72
N ALA A 89 14.00 -1.71 9.39
CA ALA A 89 13.38 -2.87 8.75
C ALA A 89 12.36 -2.46 7.68
N ALA A 90 11.46 -1.53 8.01
CA ALA A 90 10.47 -1.01 7.06
C ALA A 90 11.12 -0.37 5.83
N ARG A 91 12.18 0.43 6.03
CA ARG A 91 12.95 1.04 4.93
C ARG A 91 13.71 0.00 4.10
N GLY A 92 14.18 -1.08 4.71
CA GLY A 92 14.83 -2.17 4.00
C GLY A 92 13.86 -2.90 3.07
N ILE A 93 12.64 -3.19 3.54
CA ILE A 93 11.57 -3.75 2.70
C ILE A 93 11.30 -2.80 1.51
N ASP A 94 11.10 -1.50 1.77
CA ASP A 94 10.83 -0.50 0.71
C ASP A 94 11.91 -0.50 -0.38
N ARG A 95 13.19 -0.53 -0.01
CA ARG A 95 14.31 -0.58 -0.96
C ARG A 95 14.32 -1.86 -1.80
N LEU A 96 14.07 -3.02 -1.18
CA LEU A 96 14.01 -4.30 -1.89
C LEU A 96 12.83 -4.34 -2.87
N LEU A 97 11.67 -3.80 -2.47
CA LEU A 97 10.50 -3.74 -3.35
C LEU A 97 10.73 -2.82 -4.56
N LEU A 98 11.41 -1.69 -4.36
CA LEU A 98 11.82 -0.79 -5.44
C LEU A 98 12.81 -1.45 -6.40
N GLU A 99 13.82 -2.14 -5.86
CA GLU A 99 14.86 -2.81 -6.66
C GLU A 99 14.32 -4.04 -7.42
N GLY A 100 13.33 -4.74 -6.87
CA GLY A 100 12.67 -5.85 -7.54
C GLY A 100 11.71 -5.45 -8.68
N HIS A 101 11.46 -4.16 -8.90
CA HIS A 101 10.57 -3.63 -9.95
C HIS A 101 9.17 -4.26 -9.97
N TYR A 102 8.65 -4.66 -8.81
CA TYR A 102 7.37 -5.36 -8.67
C TYR A 102 6.14 -4.52 -9.02
N ALA A 103 6.27 -3.19 -8.96
CA ALA A 103 5.19 -2.26 -9.27
C ALA A 103 5.73 -0.99 -9.93
N LEU A 104 4.96 -0.46 -10.88
CA LEU A 104 5.15 0.89 -11.40
C LEU A 104 4.37 1.86 -10.50
N GLN A 105 5.09 2.61 -9.67
CA GLN A 105 4.46 3.58 -8.77
C GLN A 105 3.85 4.74 -9.56
N LEU A 106 2.61 5.08 -9.22
CA LEU A 106 1.88 6.16 -9.86
C LEU A 106 2.00 7.44 -9.03
N PHE A 107 0.94 7.83 -8.34
CA PHE A 107 0.85 9.08 -7.59
C PHE A 107 0.02 8.88 -6.34
N HIS A 108 0.18 9.81 -5.39
CA HIS A 108 -0.67 9.91 -4.20
C HIS A 108 -1.08 11.38 -4.00
N PRO A 109 -2.23 11.65 -3.35
CA PRO A 109 -2.56 13.02 -2.96
C PRO A 109 -1.51 13.56 -1.97
N PRO A 110 -1.12 14.84 -2.06
CA PRO A 110 -0.08 15.42 -1.18
C PRO A 110 -0.55 15.61 0.27
N GLY A 111 -1.84 15.41 0.53
CA GLY A 111 -2.43 15.56 1.84
C GLY A 111 -3.95 15.40 1.80
N GLN A 112 -4.62 15.87 2.86
CA GLN A 112 -6.07 15.84 2.97
C GLN A 112 -6.66 17.21 2.59
N TRP A 113 -7.63 17.21 1.69
CA TRP A 113 -8.45 18.38 1.39
C TRP A 113 -9.74 18.33 2.21
N LEU A 114 -9.98 19.37 3.02
CA LEU A 114 -11.13 19.47 3.92
C LEU A 114 -11.82 20.81 3.74
N ALA A 115 -13.08 20.76 3.28
CA ALA A 115 -14.00 21.88 3.37
C ALA A 115 -14.81 21.78 4.67
N ARG A 116 -14.94 22.89 5.40
CA ARG A 116 -15.76 22.96 6.62
C ARG A 116 -16.44 24.32 6.73
N TRP A 117 -17.58 24.36 7.41
CA TRP A 117 -18.17 25.61 7.85
C TRP A 117 -17.20 26.35 8.80
N ASN A 118 -17.19 27.68 8.73
CA ASN A 118 -16.30 28.52 9.54
C ASN A 118 -16.55 28.38 11.06
N GLN A 119 -17.77 28.02 11.46
CA GLN A 119 -18.18 27.73 12.85
C GLN A 119 -17.53 26.47 13.44
N ILE A 120 -17.14 25.50 12.60
CA ILE A 120 -16.51 24.26 13.06
C ILE A 120 -15.03 24.53 13.30
N LYS A 121 -14.62 24.71 14.55
CA LYS A 121 -13.23 24.86 14.95
C LYS A 121 -12.50 23.51 14.93
N ARG A 122 -11.16 23.58 15.00
CA ARG A 122 -10.27 22.41 15.04
C ARG A 122 -9.03 22.73 15.89
N PRO A 123 -8.30 21.72 16.38
CA PRO A 123 -7.01 21.94 17.01
C PRO A 123 -6.04 22.65 16.06
N ALA A 124 -5.21 23.53 16.61
CA ALA A 124 -4.17 24.22 15.83
C ALA A 124 -3.19 23.21 15.23
N GLN A 125 -2.79 22.22 16.02
CA GLN A 125 -1.96 21.08 15.62
C GLN A 125 -2.85 19.88 15.25
N PRO A 126 -2.89 19.44 13.99
CA PRO A 126 -3.63 18.24 13.60
C PRO A 126 -2.94 16.99 14.16
N SER A 127 -3.68 15.87 14.18
CA SER A 127 -3.09 14.57 14.49
C SER A 127 -2.11 14.15 13.39
N LEU A 128 -1.24 13.18 13.68
CA LEU A 128 -0.36 12.57 12.68
C LEU A 128 -1.16 11.92 11.52
N ALA A 129 -2.39 11.47 11.79
CA ALA A 129 -3.29 10.91 10.79
C ALA A 129 -4.10 11.98 10.01
N GLY A 130 -3.87 13.26 10.30
CA GLY A 130 -4.59 14.38 9.71
C GLY A 130 -5.78 14.85 10.56
N PHE A 131 -6.83 15.35 9.90
CA PHE A 131 -8.01 15.88 10.59
C PHE A 131 -8.90 14.74 11.09
N LEU A 132 -9.28 14.83 12.36
CA LEU A 132 -10.18 13.89 13.04
C LEU A 132 -11.50 14.61 13.34
N PRO A 133 -12.64 14.23 12.72
CA PRO A 133 -13.93 14.89 12.94
C PRO A 133 -14.32 15.03 14.42
N GLU A 134 -14.00 14.03 15.24
CA GLU A 134 -14.24 13.99 16.68
C GLU A 134 -13.44 15.04 17.48
N THR A 135 -12.43 15.66 16.87
CA THR A 135 -11.66 16.76 17.48
C THR A 135 -12.20 18.14 17.10
N GLY A 136 -13.22 18.22 16.26
CA GLY A 136 -13.87 19.49 15.89
C GLY A 136 -14.91 19.92 16.93
N TRP A 137 -15.09 21.23 17.10
CA TRP A 137 -16.12 21.79 18.01
C TRP A 137 -16.76 23.05 17.43
N ILE A 138 -17.91 23.43 17.98
CA ILE A 138 -18.49 24.76 17.80
C ILE A 138 -18.28 25.50 19.12
N GLU A 139 -17.72 26.70 19.07
CA GLU A 139 -17.67 27.58 20.25
C GLU A 139 -19.08 28.15 20.47
N ASN A 140 -19.70 27.77 21.59
CA ASN A 140 -20.90 28.46 22.05
C ASN A 140 -20.50 29.87 22.50
N GLN A 141 -21.25 30.87 22.06
CA GLN A 141 -21.10 32.26 22.51
C GLN A 141 -21.41 32.39 23.99
#